data_AF-A0A1X0S0R2-F1
#
_entry.id   AF-A0A1X0S0R2-F1
#
_cell.length_a   1.000
_cell.length_b   1.000
_cell.length_c   1.000
_cell.angle_alpha   90.00
_cell.angle_beta   90.00
_cell.angle_gamma   90.00
#
_symmetry.space_group_name_H-M   'P 1'
#
loop_
_entity.id
_entity.type
_entity.pdbx_description
1 polymer ?
#
loop_
_entity_poly.entity_id
_entity_poly.type
_entity_poly.pdbx_seq_one_letter_code
_entity_poly.pdbx_strand_id
1 'polypeptide(L)'
;MLLGQGELGYAISIIQLFRSGASQLHHTPTILTKSDELNRFIQVLKSQAPPVRLHRPTIDLKLTFNFISSLDGPLISLSHRQMKLTFLLGIICFLRPSDLHRIPFSSTKVTNTGSLYFEVHCPKEKRKHRRIIKPFELKPLSVRTIQRWIGKLVRISTTEPHVSLRSIASSLALKAGIPKDDIATMANWSCSAVFEHHYRREHLSLNSISPTR
;
A
#
# COMPACT_ATOMS: atom_id res chain seq x y z
N MET A 1 -17.20 -19.56 -37.50
CA MET A 1 -16.03 -20.37 -37.91
C MET A 1 -14.78 -19.67 -37.42
N LEU A 2 -14.20 -20.16 -36.31
CA LEU A 2 -13.10 -19.55 -35.57
C LEU A 2 -11.77 -19.77 -36.32
N LEU A 3 -11.42 -18.86 -37.23
CA LEU A 3 -10.08 -18.81 -37.83
C LEU A 3 -9.21 -17.86 -36.98
N GLY A 4 -8.67 -18.37 -35.88
CA GLY A 4 -7.81 -17.59 -34.98
C GLY A 4 -6.93 -18.41 -34.03
N GLN A 5 -6.88 -19.73 -34.21
CA GLN A 5 -5.91 -20.59 -33.55
C GLN A 5 -5.01 -21.15 -34.66
N GLY A 6 -3.77 -20.66 -34.74
CA GLY A 6 -2.72 -21.49 -35.34
C GLY A 6 -2.67 -22.81 -34.55
N GLU A 7 -2.40 -23.92 -35.21
CA GLU A 7 -2.59 -25.31 -34.73
C GLU A 7 -2.00 -25.67 -33.35
N LEU A 8 -1.20 -24.79 -32.72
CA LEU A 8 -0.64 -24.97 -31.37
C LEU A 8 -1.20 -24.03 -30.28
N GLY A 9 -2.08 -23.07 -30.60
CA GLY A 9 -2.78 -22.25 -29.59
C GLY A 9 -1.90 -21.31 -28.73
N TYR A 10 -0.65 -21.05 -29.11
CA TYR A 10 0.26 -20.20 -28.33
C TYR A 10 -0.07 -18.70 -28.40
N ALA A 11 0.10 -18.00 -27.27
CA ALA A 11 0.06 -16.54 -27.25
C ALA A 11 1.22 -15.94 -28.06
N ILE A 12 0.98 -14.79 -28.71
CA ILE A 12 1.99 -14.11 -29.55
C ILE A 12 3.28 -13.79 -28.78
N SER A 13 3.17 -13.48 -27.49
CA SER A 13 4.33 -13.24 -26.63
C SER A 13 5.26 -14.46 -26.54
N ILE A 14 4.71 -15.67 -26.57
CA ILE A 14 5.47 -16.93 -26.56
C ILE A 14 6.18 -17.13 -27.90
N ILE A 15 5.50 -16.85 -29.02
CA ILE A 15 6.11 -16.93 -30.35
C ILE A 15 7.28 -15.93 -30.47
N GLN A 16 7.11 -14.71 -29.95
CA GLN A 16 8.19 -13.72 -29.89
C GLN A 16 9.34 -14.12 -28.96
N LEU A 17 9.03 -14.86 -27.88
CA LEU A 17 10.05 -15.44 -27.00
C LEU A 17 10.86 -16.51 -27.73
N PHE A 18 10.20 -17.41 -28.47
CA PHE A 18 10.88 -18.43 -29.29
C PHE A 18 11.77 -17.79 -30.36
N ARG A 19 11.26 -16.77 -31.06
CA ARG A 19 12.07 -15.98 -32.00
C ARG A 19 13.32 -15.42 -31.33
N SER A 20 13.17 -14.83 -30.14
CA SER A 20 14.30 -14.25 -29.41
C SER A 20 15.31 -15.30 -28.98
N GLY A 21 14.85 -16.48 -28.54
CA GLY A 21 15.71 -17.62 -28.19
C GLY A 21 16.47 -18.16 -29.41
N ALA A 22 15.77 -18.39 -30.52
CA ALA A 22 16.38 -18.83 -31.77
C ALA A 22 17.41 -17.82 -32.30
N SER A 23 17.12 -16.51 -32.22
CA SER A 23 18.09 -15.46 -32.57
C SER A 23 19.34 -15.53 -31.71
N GLN A 24 19.24 -15.84 -30.42
CA GLN A 24 20.40 -15.93 -29.53
C GLN A 24 21.28 -17.16 -29.81
N LEU A 25 20.69 -18.25 -30.32
CA LEU A 25 21.40 -19.49 -30.65
C LEU A 25 21.93 -19.52 -32.08
N HIS A 26 21.47 -18.62 -32.95
CA HIS A 26 21.87 -18.58 -34.35
C HIS A 26 23.28 -17.98 -34.53
N HIS A 27 24.08 -18.52 -35.45
CA HIS A 27 25.43 -18.02 -35.76
C HIS A 27 25.46 -16.53 -36.13
N THR A 28 24.38 -16.05 -36.75
CA THR A 28 24.13 -14.63 -37.06
C THR A 28 22.89 -14.14 -36.31
N PRO A 29 23.00 -13.55 -35.11
CA PRO A 29 21.85 -13.26 -34.25
C PRO A 29 20.82 -12.29 -34.82
N THR A 30 21.22 -11.49 -35.81
CA THR A 30 20.35 -10.49 -36.43
C THR A 30 19.52 -11.03 -37.59
N ILE A 31 19.79 -12.23 -38.11
CA ILE A 31 19.15 -12.72 -39.34
C ILE A 31 17.63 -12.83 -39.20
N LEU A 32 17.16 -13.41 -38.09
CA LEU A 32 15.74 -13.56 -37.79
C LEU A 32 15.11 -12.22 -37.40
N THR A 33 15.89 -11.29 -36.84
CA THR A 33 15.40 -9.96 -36.49
C THR A 33 15.16 -9.10 -37.74
N LYS A 34 16.01 -9.27 -38.77
CA LYS A 34 15.99 -8.51 -40.02
C LYS A 34 15.17 -9.14 -41.16
N SER A 35 14.71 -10.38 -41.03
CA SER A 35 13.84 -11.00 -42.05
C SER A 35 12.50 -10.26 -42.15
N ASP A 36 12.21 -9.77 -43.35
CA ASP A 36 10.96 -9.07 -43.68
C ASP A 36 9.77 -10.03 -43.65
N GLU A 37 9.97 -11.27 -44.10
CA GLU A 37 8.96 -12.33 -44.10
C GLU A 37 8.51 -12.64 -42.67
N LEU A 38 9.46 -12.84 -41.74
CA LEU A 38 9.15 -13.14 -40.35
C LEU A 38 8.50 -11.93 -39.64
N ASN A 39 8.95 -10.72 -39.93
CA ASN A 39 8.34 -9.51 -39.39
C ASN A 39 6.90 -9.34 -39.87
N ARG A 40 6.64 -9.55 -41.16
CA ARG A 40 5.30 -9.52 -41.75
C ARG A 40 4.40 -10.60 -41.14
N PHE A 41 4.90 -11.82 -40.97
CA PHE A 41 4.18 -12.91 -40.32
C PHE A 41 3.77 -12.54 -38.88
N ILE A 42 4.69 -12.03 -38.07
CA ILE A 42 4.39 -11.59 -36.69
C ILE A 42 3.37 -10.44 -36.66
N GLN A 43 3.42 -9.52 -37.63
CA GLN A 43 2.43 -8.44 -37.75
C GLN A 43 1.02 -8.98 -38.05
N VAL A 44 0.90 -9.94 -38.98
CA VAL A 44 -0.38 -10.58 -39.29
C VAL A 44 -0.93 -11.32 -38.07
N LEU A 45 -0.09 -12.04 -37.33
CA LEU A 45 -0.52 -12.69 -36.09
C LEU A 45 -1.06 -11.65 -35.09
N LYS A 46 -0.36 -10.52 -34.90
CA LYS A 46 -0.81 -9.44 -34.01
C LYS A 46 -2.13 -8.82 -34.42
N SER A 47 -2.37 -8.64 -35.73
CA SER A 47 -3.65 -8.11 -36.21
C SER A 47 -4.80 -9.10 -36.07
N GLN A 48 -4.51 -10.40 -36.08
CA GLN A 48 -5.49 -11.47 -35.90
C GLN A 48 -5.74 -11.85 -34.43
N ALA A 49 -4.89 -11.39 -33.50
CA ALA A 49 -5.08 -11.67 -32.08
C ALA A 49 -6.35 -11.02 -31.53
N PRO A 50 -7.01 -11.66 -30.54
CA PRO A 50 -8.13 -11.07 -29.86
C PRO A 50 -7.78 -9.69 -29.27
N PRO A 51 -8.69 -8.70 -29.35
CA PRO A 51 -8.48 -7.40 -28.72
C PRO A 51 -8.21 -7.54 -27.22
N VAL A 52 -7.19 -6.83 -26.75
CA VAL A 52 -6.88 -6.75 -25.32
C VAL A 52 -7.67 -5.60 -24.71
N ARG A 53 -8.27 -5.82 -23.53
CA ARG A 53 -8.90 -4.73 -22.79
C ARG A 53 -7.86 -3.70 -22.41
N LEU A 54 -8.04 -2.46 -22.89
CA LEU A 54 -7.20 -1.33 -22.52
C LEU A 54 -7.31 -1.03 -21.02
N HIS A 55 -8.54 -1.06 -20.51
CA HIS A 55 -8.83 -0.80 -19.11
C HIS A 55 -8.87 -2.09 -18.30
N ARG A 56 -8.13 -2.08 -17.19
CA ARG A 56 -8.21 -3.11 -16.15
C ARG A 56 -9.25 -2.68 -15.11
N PRO A 57 -9.97 -3.63 -14.49
CA PRO A 57 -10.91 -3.30 -13.43
C PRO A 57 -10.18 -2.69 -12.23
N THR A 58 -10.82 -1.73 -11.58
CA THR A 58 -10.38 -1.23 -10.28
C THR A 58 -10.54 -2.35 -9.25
N ILE A 59 -9.49 -2.57 -8.44
CA ILE A 59 -9.51 -3.56 -7.36
C ILE A 59 -9.77 -2.81 -6.05
N ASP A 60 -10.87 -3.12 -5.38
CA ASP A 60 -11.13 -2.67 -4.01
C ASP A 60 -10.43 -3.59 -3.00
N LEU A 61 -9.56 -3.00 -2.17
CA LEU A 61 -8.80 -3.72 -1.15
C LEU A 61 -9.45 -3.66 0.24
N LYS A 62 -10.63 -3.04 0.38
CA LYS A 62 -11.30 -2.87 1.67
C LYS A 62 -11.49 -4.19 2.42
N LEU A 63 -11.98 -5.22 1.74
CA LEU A 63 -12.16 -6.55 2.36
C LEU A 63 -10.83 -7.15 2.82
N THR A 64 -9.77 -7.00 2.02
CA THR A 64 -8.42 -7.47 2.36
C THR A 64 -7.89 -6.77 3.61
N PHE A 65 -8.04 -5.44 3.72
CA PHE A 65 -7.61 -4.69 4.89
C PHE A 65 -8.45 -4.99 6.14
N ASN A 66 -9.75 -5.22 5.99
CA ASN A 66 -10.61 -5.65 7.10
C ASN A 66 -10.15 -7.01 7.65
N PHE A 67 -9.87 -7.97 6.77
CA PHE A 67 -9.33 -9.28 7.15
C PHE A 67 -7.96 -9.17 7.83
N ILE A 68 -7.05 -8.36 7.30
CA ILE A 68 -5.72 -8.16 7.91
C ILE A 68 -5.83 -7.51 9.30
N SER A 69 -6.79 -6.60 9.48
CA SER A 69 -7.06 -5.97 10.77
C SER A 69 -7.67 -6.94 11.77
N SER A 70 -8.44 -7.95 11.32
CA SER A 70 -8.95 -8.99 12.23
C SER A 70 -7.86 -9.96 12.69
N LEU A 71 -6.67 -9.95 12.07
CA LEU A 71 -5.51 -10.73 12.50
C LEU A 71 -4.72 -10.04 13.63
N ASP A 72 -5.40 -9.41 14.59
CA ASP A 72 -4.79 -8.80 15.78
C ASP A 72 -5.22 -9.54 17.05
N GLY A 73 -4.28 -10.24 17.70
CA GLY A 73 -4.53 -11.04 18.90
C GLY A 73 -3.31 -11.85 19.36
N PRO A 74 -3.23 -12.23 20.65
CA PRO A 74 -2.11 -13.00 21.20
C PRO A 74 -2.06 -14.44 20.67
N LEU A 75 -3.21 -15.04 20.36
CA LEU A 75 -3.35 -16.46 19.96
C LEU A 75 -3.14 -16.73 18.47
N ILE A 76 -2.72 -15.73 17.69
CA ILE A 76 -2.59 -15.86 16.23
C ILE A 76 -1.33 -16.65 15.87
N SER A 77 -1.49 -17.62 14.97
CA SER A 77 -0.40 -18.46 14.47
C SER A 77 0.70 -17.64 13.79
N LEU A 78 1.94 -18.17 13.84
CA LEU A 78 3.09 -17.55 13.17
C LEU A 78 2.84 -17.32 11.67
N SER A 79 2.18 -18.27 11.00
CA SER A 79 1.84 -18.17 9.57
C SER A 79 0.97 -16.95 9.25
N HIS A 80 -0.04 -16.66 10.06
CA HIS A 80 -0.90 -15.49 9.88
C HIS A 80 -0.14 -14.17 10.15
N ARG A 81 0.78 -14.16 11.12
CA ARG A 81 1.67 -13.01 11.37
C ARG A 81 2.61 -12.75 10.19
N GLN A 82 3.20 -13.80 9.64
CA GLN A 82 4.05 -13.73 8.45
C GLN A 82 3.25 -13.29 7.22
N MET A 83 2.02 -13.75 7.05
CA MET A 83 1.12 -13.31 5.98
C MET A 83 0.84 -11.81 6.07
N LYS A 84 0.45 -11.32 7.26
CA LYS A 84 0.21 -9.90 7.52
C LYS A 84 1.45 -9.06 7.22
N LEU A 85 2.61 -9.46 7.74
CA LEU A 85 3.88 -8.77 7.50
C LEU A 85 4.23 -8.73 6.00
N THR A 86 4.14 -9.87 5.31
CA THR A 86 4.49 -10.01 3.89
C THR A 86 3.59 -9.14 3.02
N PHE A 87 2.28 -9.13 3.29
CA PHE A 87 1.34 -8.28 2.56
C PHE A 87 1.61 -6.79 2.78
N LEU A 88 1.80 -6.38 4.03
CA LEU A 88 2.05 -4.97 4.37
C LEU A 88 3.39 -4.48 3.80
N LEU A 89 4.45 -5.30 3.84
CA LEU A 89 5.72 -4.96 3.18
C LEU A 89 5.55 -4.89 1.66
N GLY A 90 4.84 -5.85 1.06
CA GLY A 90 4.56 -5.88 -0.38
C GLY A 90 3.88 -4.62 -0.87
N ILE A 91 2.85 -4.15 -0.16
CA ILE A 91 2.08 -2.96 -0.57
C ILE A 91 2.81 -1.64 -0.27
N ILE A 92 3.51 -1.53 0.86
CA ILE A 92 4.22 -0.29 1.24
C ILE A 92 5.50 -0.10 0.40
N CYS A 93 6.23 -1.18 0.13
CA CYS A 93 7.51 -1.13 -0.58
C CYS A 93 7.40 -1.50 -2.07
N PHE A 94 6.21 -1.83 -2.57
CA PHE A 94 5.96 -2.28 -3.95
C PHE A 94 6.80 -3.50 -4.36
N LEU A 95 6.94 -4.46 -3.44
CA LEU A 95 7.81 -5.62 -3.62
C LEU A 95 7.10 -6.75 -4.35
N ARG A 96 7.83 -7.45 -5.23
CA ARG A 96 7.37 -8.73 -5.79
C ARG A 96 7.51 -9.83 -4.74
N PRO A 97 6.77 -10.95 -4.87
CA PRO A 97 6.97 -12.13 -4.01
C PRO A 97 8.44 -12.62 -3.99
N SER A 98 9.12 -12.60 -5.15
CA SER A 98 10.53 -12.95 -5.23
C SER A 98 11.46 -11.96 -4.53
N ASP A 99 11.07 -10.67 -4.49
CA ASP A 99 11.86 -9.63 -3.84
C ASP A 99 11.73 -9.79 -2.30
N LEU A 100 10.54 -10.12 -1.80
CA LEU A 100 10.28 -10.45 -0.40
C LEU A 100 11.08 -11.67 0.08
N HIS A 101 11.14 -12.74 -0.73
CA HIS A 101 11.93 -13.93 -0.40
C HIS A 101 13.44 -13.66 -0.33
N ARG A 102 13.92 -12.60 -1.01
CA ARG A 102 15.34 -12.26 -1.09
C ARG A 102 15.77 -11.17 -0.10
N ILE A 103 15.00 -10.96 0.96
CA ILE A 103 15.38 -10.11 2.09
C ILE A 103 16.19 -10.96 3.08
N PRO A 104 17.53 -10.80 3.16
CA PRO A 104 18.29 -11.49 4.19
C PRO A 104 18.01 -10.86 5.54
N PHE A 105 17.65 -11.68 6.52
CA PHE A 105 17.34 -11.21 7.87
C PHE A 105 18.51 -10.43 8.51
N SER A 106 19.75 -10.79 8.19
CA SER A 106 20.96 -10.08 8.64
C SER A 106 21.07 -8.62 8.18
N SER A 107 20.35 -8.24 7.11
CA SER A 107 20.31 -6.84 6.64
C SER A 107 19.26 -5.98 7.36
N THR A 108 18.32 -6.63 8.05
CA THR A 108 17.17 -5.96 8.67
C THR A 108 17.58 -5.37 10.01
N LYS A 109 17.35 -4.06 10.19
CA LYS A 109 17.63 -3.35 11.45
C LYS A 109 16.69 -2.19 11.67
N VAL A 110 16.46 -1.86 12.93
CA VAL A 110 15.85 -0.58 13.31
C VAL A 110 16.97 0.44 13.44
N THR A 111 16.89 1.54 12.70
CA THR A 111 17.89 2.62 12.74
C THR A 111 17.75 3.45 14.01
N ASN A 112 18.74 4.28 14.32
CA ASN A 112 18.68 5.20 15.46
C ASN A 112 17.52 6.22 15.36
N THR A 113 16.97 6.42 14.16
CA THR A 113 15.80 7.28 13.92
C THR A 113 14.46 6.55 14.11
N GLY A 114 14.49 5.26 14.48
CA GLY A 114 13.30 4.41 14.58
C GLY A 114 12.76 3.92 13.24
N SER A 115 13.51 4.09 12.15
CA SER A 115 13.11 3.57 10.83
C SER A 115 13.41 2.08 10.73
N LEU A 116 12.55 1.31 10.08
CA LEU A 116 12.89 -0.06 9.68
C LEU A 116 13.70 -0.03 8.38
N TYR A 117 14.94 -0.46 8.45
CA TYR A 117 15.82 -0.61 7.29
C TYR A 117 15.98 -2.09 6.94
N PHE A 118 15.99 -2.41 5.65
CA PHE A 118 16.37 -3.73 5.15
C PHE A 118 16.85 -3.64 3.69
N GLU A 119 17.55 -4.68 3.24
CA GLU A 119 17.99 -4.79 1.85
C GLU A 119 17.25 -5.92 1.12
N VAL A 120 17.01 -5.73 -0.18
CA VAL A 120 16.61 -6.81 -1.09
C VAL A 120 17.80 -7.19 -1.93
N HIS A 121 18.25 -8.43 -1.80
CA HIS A 121 19.40 -8.95 -2.53
C HIS A 121 18.96 -9.53 -3.86
N CYS A 122 19.66 -9.19 -4.94
CA CYS A 122 19.38 -9.75 -6.27
C CYS A 122 17.89 -9.61 -6.71
N PRO A 123 17.23 -8.44 -6.64
CA PRO A 123 15.86 -8.32 -7.16
C PRO A 123 15.81 -8.67 -8.65
N LYS A 124 14.60 -8.83 -9.22
CA LYS A 124 14.45 -9.09 -10.66
C LYS A 124 15.03 -7.97 -11.53
N GLU A 125 15.05 -6.73 -11.00
CA GLU A 125 15.73 -5.58 -11.60
C GLU A 125 17.24 -5.82 -11.70
N LYS A 126 17.82 -5.56 -12.88
CA LYS A 126 19.28 -5.57 -13.11
C LYS A 126 19.74 -4.17 -13.46
N ARG A 127 20.97 -3.81 -13.07
CA ARG A 127 21.63 -2.58 -13.55
C ARG A 127 22.96 -2.95 -14.19
N LYS A 128 23.22 -2.39 -15.38
CA LYS A 128 24.41 -2.73 -16.19
C LYS A 128 24.59 -4.24 -16.33
N HIS A 129 23.49 -4.97 -16.58
CA HIS A 129 23.42 -6.44 -16.69
C HIS A 129 23.80 -7.23 -15.42
N ARG A 130 24.06 -6.58 -14.27
CA ARG A 130 24.42 -7.24 -13.01
C ARG A 130 23.25 -7.27 -12.02
N ARG A 131 23.28 -8.26 -11.12
CA ARG A 131 22.40 -8.31 -9.94
C ARG A 131 22.78 -7.17 -9.01
N ILE A 132 21.78 -6.57 -8.36
CA ILE A 132 21.96 -5.42 -7.47
C ILE A 132 21.54 -5.78 -6.05
N ILE A 133 21.92 -4.93 -5.09
CA ILE A 133 21.31 -4.86 -3.77
C ILE A 133 20.49 -3.58 -3.74
N LYS A 134 19.25 -3.66 -3.27
CA LYS A 134 18.33 -2.51 -3.21
C LYS A 134 17.92 -2.25 -1.77
N PRO A 135 18.33 -1.11 -1.17
CA PRO A 135 17.96 -0.78 0.20
C PRO A 135 16.55 -0.20 0.27
N PHE A 136 15.86 -0.46 1.37
CA PHE A 136 14.55 0.08 1.72
C PHE A 136 14.58 0.65 3.13
N GLU A 137 13.93 1.79 3.33
CA GLU A 137 13.79 2.43 4.63
C GLU A 137 12.34 2.85 4.86
N LEU A 138 11.69 2.22 5.83
CA LEU A 138 10.36 2.58 6.30
C LEU A 138 10.49 3.53 7.48
N LYS A 139 10.16 4.79 7.23
CA LYS A 139 10.25 5.85 8.24
C LYS A 139 9.06 5.78 9.21
N PRO A 140 9.27 6.09 10.50
CA PRO A 140 8.17 6.27 11.43
C PRO A 140 7.25 7.38 10.93
N LEU A 141 5.95 7.26 11.23
CA LEU A 141 4.98 8.30 10.89
C LEU A 141 5.28 9.56 11.69
N SER A 142 5.43 10.69 11.01
CA SER A 142 5.59 11.97 11.69
C SER A 142 4.28 12.35 12.41
N VAL A 143 4.40 13.04 13.55
CA VAL A 143 3.24 13.61 14.27
C VAL A 143 2.36 14.44 13.33
N ARG A 144 2.98 15.21 12.41
CA ARG A 144 2.25 16.01 11.41
C ARG A 144 1.44 15.14 10.45
N THR A 145 1.96 13.99 10.02
CA THR A 145 1.24 13.06 9.15
C THR A 145 0.03 12.49 9.88
N ILE A 146 0.21 12.03 11.11
CA ILE A 146 -0.86 11.50 11.96
C ILE A 146 -1.94 12.57 12.19
N GLN A 147 -1.53 13.79 12.55
CA GLN A 147 -2.44 14.92 12.75
C GLN A 147 -3.25 15.24 11.48
N ARG A 148 -2.61 15.24 10.29
CA ARG A 148 -3.33 15.46 9.03
C ARG A 148 -4.34 14.36 8.74
N TRP A 149 -4.00 13.10 8.99
CA TRP A 149 -4.92 11.97 8.76
C TRP A 149 -6.11 12.01 9.71
N ILE A 150 -5.86 12.24 11.00
CA ILE A 150 -6.92 12.46 11.99
C ILE A 150 -7.81 13.62 11.57
N GLY A 151 -7.22 14.77 11.22
CA GLY A 151 -7.98 15.94 10.76
C GLY A 151 -8.80 15.67 9.51
N LYS A 152 -8.26 14.90 8.55
CA LYS A 152 -8.99 14.50 7.33
C LYS A 152 -10.20 13.63 7.66
N LEU A 153 -10.07 12.70 8.61
CA LEU A 153 -11.18 11.84 9.03
C LEU A 153 -12.23 12.62 9.81
N VAL A 154 -11.82 13.48 10.75
CA VAL A 154 -12.74 14.33 11.53
C VAL A 154 -13.55 15.25 10.60
N ARG A 155 -12.92 15.80 9.55
CA ARG A 155 -13.60 16.64 8.53
C ARG A 155 -14.69 15.94 7.74
N ILE A 156 -14.74 14.60 7.74
CA ILE A 156 -15.86 13.85 7.14
C ILE A 156 -17.13 14.05 7.97
N SER A 157 -16.98 14.26 9.29
CA SER A 157 -18.09 14.37 10.24
C SER A 157 -18.44 15.82 10.64
N THR A 158 -17.60 16.81 10.33
CA THR A 158 -17.84 18.21 10.70
C THR A 158 -17.09 19.20 9.81
N THR A 159 -17.68 20.39 9.63
CA THR A 159 -17.06 21.54 8.93
C THR A 159 -16.31 22.49 9.89
N GLU A 160 -16.41 22.27 11.19
CA GLU A 160 -15.80 23.14 12.19
C GLU A 160 -14.26 23.09 12.12
N PRO A 161 -13.58 24.25 12.12
CA PRO A 161 -12.13 24.28 12.07
C PRO A 161 -11.52 23.86 13.41
N HIS A 162 -10.31 23.30 13.37
CA HIS A 162 -9.47 22.99 14.54
C HIS A 162 -10.07 22.03 15.59
N VAL A 163 -11.05 21.19 15.23
CA VAL A 163 -11.62 20.23 16.17
C VAL A 163 -10.60 19.15 16.56
N SER A 164 -10.33 19.06 17.85
CA SER A 164 -9.47 18.02 18.43
C SER A 164 -10.24 16.70 18.55
N LEU A 165 -9.65 15.60 18.04
CA LEU A 165 -10.20 14.26 18.21
C LEU A 165 -10.37 13.90 19.70
N ARG A 166 -9.43 14.35 20.55
CA ARG A 166 -9.48 14.12 22.00
C ARG A 166 -10.73 14.75 22.62
N SER A 167 -11.06 15.99 22.22
CA SER A 167 -12.23 16.73 22.69
C SER A 167 -13.55 16.08 22.24
N ILE A 168 -13.61 15.58 21.00
CA ILE A 168 -14.76 14.80 20.50
C ILE A 168 -14.94 13.55 21.36
N ALA A 169 -13.88 12.74 21.51
CA ALA A 169 -13.94 11.46 22.20
C ALA A 169 -14.34 11.61 23.67
N SER A 170 -13.74 12.57 24.40
CA SER A 170 -14.09 12.83 25.80
C SER A 170 -15.52 13.34 25.97
N SER A 171 -16.01 14.16 25.05
CA SER A 171 -17.41 14.63 25.10
C SER A 171 -18.40 13.51 24.79
N LEU A 172 -18.08 12.60 23.87
CA LEU A 172 -18.90 11.41 23.60
C LEU A 172 -18.91 10.44 24.78
N ALA A 173 -17.76 10.22 25.43
CA ALA A 173 -17.65 9.42 26.65
C ALA A 173 -18.55 9.96 27.77
N LEU A 174 -18.55 11.29 27.97
CA LEU A 174 -19.44 11.94 28.95
C LEU A 174 -20.91 11.73 28.59
N LYS A 175 -21.30 11.88 27.32
CA LYS A 175 -22.67 11.62 26.84
C LYS A 175 -23.10 10.17 27.04
N ALA A 176 -22.16 9.23 27.01
CA ALA A 176 -22.41 7.83 27.31
C ALA A 176 -22.49 7.52 28.82
N GLY A 177 -22.40 8.55 29.68
CA GLY A 177 -22.53 8.43 31.13
C GLY A 177 -21.24 8.09 31.87
N ILE A 178 -20.06 8.14 31.21
CA ILE A 178 -18.79 7.89 31.88
C ILE A 178 -18.47 9.08 32.83
N PRO A 179 -18.16 8.83 34.11
CA PRO A 179 -17.80 9.87 35.07
C PRO A 179 -16.62 10.73 34.60
N LYS A 180 -16.63 12.02 34.95
CA LYS A 180 -15.60 12.98 34.51
C LYS A 180 -14.21 12.64 35.00
N ASP A 181 -14.09 12.10 36.22
CA ASP A 181 -12.80 11.72 36.80
C ASP A 181 -12.20 10.49 36.10
N ASP A 182 -13.05 9.55 35.66
CA ASP A 182 -12.62 8.42 34.83
C ASP A 182 -12.17 8.90 33.45
N ILE A 183 -12.91 9.83 32.84
CA ILE A 183 -12.50 10.48 31.58
C ILE A 183 -11.16 11.20 31.75
N ALA A 184 -10.96 11.93 32.84
CA ALA A 184 -9.70 12.61 33.13
C ALA A 184 -8.54 11.63 33.31
N THR A 185 -8.78 10.52 34.00
CA THR A 185 -7.79 9.45 34.19
C THR A 185 -7.43 8.80 32.86
N MET A 186 -8.42 8.39 32.06
CA MET A 186 -8.19 7.80 30.73
C MET A 186 -7.50 8.78 29.77
N ALA A 187 -7.84 10.06 29.87
CA ALA A 187 -7.24 11.14 29.11
C ALA A 187 -6.03 11.74 29.83
N ASN A 188 -5.42 11.06 30.80
CA ASN A 188 -4.19 11.48 31.49
C ASN A 188 -4.15 13.00 31.81
N TRP A 189 -5.27 13.54 32.30
CA TRP A 189 -5.38 14.92 32.76
C TRP A 189 -5.23 14.95 34.27
N SER A 190 -4.66 16.03 34.80
CA SER A 190 -4.42 16.18 36.24
C SER A 190 -5.71 16.17 37.07
N CYS A 191 -6.83 16.62 36.50
CA CYS A 191 -8.15 16.58 37.13
C CYS A 191 -9.27 16.76 36.10
N SER A 192 -10.51 16.46 36.48
CA SER A 192 -11.71 16.64 35.66
C SER A 192 -12.02 18.10 35.30
N ALA A 193 -11.48 19.09 36.02
CA ALA A 193 -11.62 20.49 35.63
C ALA A 193 -10.90 20.79 34.30
N VAL A 194 -9.76 20.15 34.01
CA VAL A 194 -9.04 20.32 32.74
C VAL A 194 -9.91 19.89 31.56
N PHE A 195 -10.62 18.77 31.71
CA PHE A 195 -11.61 18.31 30.74
C PHE A 195 -12.69 19.38 30.53
N GLU A 196 -13.31 19.81 31.63
CA GLU A 196 -14.47 20.68 31.62
C GLU A 196 -14.18 22.01 30.90
N HIS A 197 -13.04 22.62 31.19
CA HIS A 197 -12.72 23.96 30.67
C HIS A 197 -12.10 23.95 29.27
N HIS A 198 -11.31 22.93 28.91
CA HIS A 198 -10.51 22.97 27.67
C HIS A 198 -10.94 21.97 26.60
N TYR A 199 -11.68 20.92 26.97
CA TYR A 199 -11.96 19.80 26.07
C TYR A 199 -13.45 19.45 25.96
N ARG A 200 -14.30 19.91 26.88
CA ARG A 200 -15.75 19.69 26.81
C ARG A 200 -16.37 20.54 25.70
N ARG A 201 -16.92 19.86 24.70
CA ARG A 201 -17.48 20.54 23.50
C ARG A 201 -18.79 21.27 23.75
N GLU A 202 -19.62 20.76 24.63
CA GLU A 202 -20.96 21.31 24.91
C GLU A 202 -20.91 22.70 25.54
N HIS A 203 -19.77 23.07 26.15
CA HIS A 203 -19.55 24.39 26.74
C HIS A 203 -18.96 25.39 25.74
N LEU A 204 -18.27 24.90 24.70
CA LEU A 204 -17.59 25.73 23.70
C LEU A 204 -18.55 26.28 22.62
N SER A 205 -19.71 25.66 22.40
CA SER A 205 -20.70 26.09 21.40
C SER A 205 -21.51 27.34 21.79
N LEU A 206 -21.38 27.83 23.02
CA LEU A 206 -22.13 28.99 23.52
C LEU A 206 -21.38 30.34 23.39
N ASN A 207 -20.12 30.33 22.96
CA ASN A 207 -19.29 31.54 22.89
C ASN A 207 -19.08 32.09 21.46
N SER A 208 -19.92 31.74 20.49
CA SER A 208 -19.99 32.50 19.23
C SER A 208 -20.65 33.85 19.51
N ILE A 209 -19.86 34.80 20.02
CA ILE A 209 -20.19 36.21 20.06
C ILE A 209 -20.37 36.66 18.61
N SER A 210 -21.60 36.97 18.23
CA SER A 210 -21.92 37.70 17.00
C SER A 210 -21.10 38.99 16.95
N PRO A 211 -20.45 39.35 15.84
CA PRO A 211 -19.93 40.71 15.70
C PRO A 211 -21.14 41.64 15.53
N THR A 212 -21.46 42.37 16.61
CA THR A 212 -22.31 43.55 16.53
C THR A 212 -21.54 44.69 15.87
N ARG A 213 -22.13 45.20 14.79
CA ARG A 213 -21.84 46.41 13.99
C ARG A 213 -20.73 46.31 12.95
#